data_AF-A0A6C0JG44-F1
#
_entry.id   AF-A0A6C0JG44-F1
#
_cell.length_a   1.000
_cell.length_b   1.000
_cell.length_c   1.000
_cell.angle_alpha   90.00
_cell.angle_beta   90.00
_cell.angle_gamma   90.00
#
_symmetry.space_group_name_H-M   'P 1'
#
loop_
_entity.id
_entity.type
_entity.pdbx_description
1 polymer ?
#
loop_
_entity_poly.entity_id
_entity_poly.type
_entity_poly.pdbx_seq_one_letter_code
_entity_poly.pdbx_strand_id
1 'polypeptide(L)'
;MATQLNTTTYSQINDDMNELLTSGAYSGVNITIYNDAGQTSIVNDVEGPIQNRKIGQIGYVASHTSSTTGQIVPGSITINFTDGTVIVAVDGVNNYWYSLQGIIFQPRRFGGM
;
A
#
# COMPACT_ATOMS: atom_id res chain seq x y z
N MET A 1 7.48 -13.72 -2.86
CA MET A 1 6.79 -13.70 -1.56
C MET A 1 6.34 -12.28 -1.29
N ALA A 2 5.16 -12.09 -0.72
CA ALA A 2 4.69 -10.76 -0.36
C ALA A 2 5.30 -10.29 0.97
N THR A 3 5.53 -8.99 1.10
CA THR A 3 6.04 -8.37 2.32
C THR A 3 4.87 -8.10 3.26
N GLN A 4 5.03 -8.33 4.56
CA GLN A 4 3.96 -8.04 5.52
C GLN A 4 3.68 -6.53 5.57
N LEU A 5 2.41 -6.14 5.65
CA LEU A 5 1.98 -4.75 5.74
C LEU A 5 1.76 -4.38 7.21
N ASN A 6 2.79 -3.81 7.84
CA ASN A 6 2.77 -3.38 9.24
C ASN A 6 3.76 -2.22 9.44
N THR A 7 3.72 -1.55 10.59
CA THR A 7 4.57 -0.35 10.79
C THR A 7 6.08 -0.63 10.68
N THR A 8 6.54 -1.86 10.92
CA THR A 8 7.95 -2.23 10.81
C THR A 8 8.45 -2.26 9.36
N THR A 9 7.56 -2.50 8.41
CA THR A 9 7.88 -2.52 6.96
C THR A 9 7.53 -1.20 6.26
N TYR A 10 7.09 -0.18 7.00
CA TYR A 10 6.73 1.12 6.43
C TYR A 10 7.90 1.81 5.71
N SER A 11 9.12 1.75 6.25
CA SER A 11 10.28 2.30 5.54
C SER A 11 10.50 1.59 4.22
N GLN A 12 10.38 0.25 4.22
CA GLN A 12 10.61 -0.57 3.04
C GLN A 12 9.57 -0.29 1.94
N ILE A 13 8.27 -0.19 2.26
CA ILE A 13 7.27 0.13 1.24
C ILE A 13 7.50 1.53 0.64
N ASN A 14 7.97 2.48 1.44
CA ASN A 14 8.28 3.83 0.97
C ASN A 14 9.53 3.84 0.07
N ASP A 15 10.56 3.07 0.43
CA ASP A 15 11.79 2.94 -0.37
C ASP A 15 11.50 2.22 -1.70
N ASP A 16 10.74 1.13 -1.68
CA ASP A 16 10.31 0.39 -2.88
C ASP A 16 9.49 1.27 -3.82
N MET A 17 8.56 2.07 -3.29
CA MET A 17 7.77 3.03 -4.08
C MET A 17 8.67 4.12 -4.69
N ASN A 18 9.60 4.66 -3.91
CA ASN A 18 10.54 5.68 -4.39
C ASN A 18 11.44 5.13 -5.48
N GLU A 19 11.94 3.90 -5.36
CA GLU A 19 12.73 3.24 -6.40
C GLU A 19 11.94 3.14 -7.72
N LEU A 20 10.68 2.68 -7.65
CA LEU A 20 9.81 2.61 -8.82
C LEU A 20 9.58 4.00 -9.45
N LEU A 21 9.24 5.00 -8.65
CA LEU A 21 8.92 6.35 -9.16
C LEU A 21 10.15 7.10 -9.69
N THR A 22 11.34 6.85 -9.12
CA THR A 22 12.58 7.53 -9.53
C THR A 22 13.29 6.85 -10.70
N SER A 23 12.92 5.61 -11.04
CA SER A 23 13.46 4.89 -12.21
C SER A 23 13.22 5.59 -13.56
N GLY A 24 12.25 6.51 -13.63
CA GLY A 24 11.81 7.16 -14.87
C GLY A 24 11.00 6.26 -15.81
N ALA A 25 10.84 4.96 -15.49
CA ALA A 25 10.09 4.00 -16.29
C ALA A 25 8.59 3.97 -15.97
N TYR A 26 8.20 4.49 -14.79
CA TYR A 26 6.86 4.34 -14.26
C TYR A 26 6.20 5.69 -13.95
N SER A 27 4.89 5.76 -14.20
CA SER A 27 4.02 6.92 -13.98
C SER A 27 3.26 6.87 -12.65
N GLY A 28 3.42 5.79 -11.90
CA GLY A 28 2.73 5.52 -10.65
C GLY A 28 3.03 4.11 -10.15
N VAL A 29 2.49 3.78 -8.97
CA VAL A 29 2.64 2.48 -8.33
C VAL A 29 1.27 1.90 -8.02
N ASN A 30 1.07 0.65 -8.40
CA ASN A 30 -0.06 -0.18 -8.01
C ASN A 30 0.34 -1.10 -6.85
N ILE A 31 -0.62 -1.41 -5.99
CA ILE A 31 -0.48 -2.40 -4.92
C ILE A 31 -1.55 -3.48 -5.05
N THR A 32 -1.16 -4.70 -4.72
CA THR A 32 -2.09 -5.80 -4.42
C THR A 32 -1.90 -6.20 -2.97
N ILE A 33 -2.99 -6.36 -2.23
CA ILE A 33 -2.97 -6.74 -0.81
C ILE A 33 -3.56 -8.13 -0.64
N TYR A 34 -2.88 -8.96 0.15
CA TYR A 34 -3.19 -10.36 0.40
C TYR A 34 -3.41 -10.61 1.89
N ASN A 35 -4.20 -11.64 2.21
CA ASN A 35 -4.39 -12.19 3.56
C ASN A 35 -3.31 -13.20 3.94
N ASP A 36 -2.35 -13.48 3.06
CA ASP A 36 -1.27 -14.44 3.29
C ASP A 36 0.02 -14.05 2.55
N ALA A 37 1.16 -14.47 3.11
CA ALA A 37 2.48 -14.25 2.51
C ALA A 37 2.69 -14.97 1.16
N GLY A 38 1.89 -16.01 0.91
CA GLY A 38 1.92 -16.85 -0.29
C GLY A 38 1.25 -16.22 -1.51
N GLN A 39 0.64 -15.05 -1.37
CA GLN A 39 -0.08 -14.34 -2.45
C GLN A 39 -1.26 -15.15 -3.00
N THR A 40 -1.92 -15.95 -2.17
CA THR A 40 -3.01 -16.84 -2.61
C THR A 40 -4.39 -16.23 -2.44
N SER A 41 -4.57 -15.37 -1.43
CA SER A 41 -5.86 -14.82 -1.03
C SER A 41 -5.82 -13.30 -1.01
N ILE A 42 -6.51 -12.64 -1.94
CA ILE A 42 -6.56 -11.17 -2.04
C ILE A 42 -7.53 -10.59 -1.00
N VAL A 43 -7.18 -9.44 -0.41
CA VAL A 43 -8.05 -8.68 0.49
C VAL A 43 -9.12 -7.95 -0.33
N ASN A 44 -10.37 -8.00 0.13
CA ASN A 44 -11.47 -7.23 -0.45
C ASN A 44 -11.82 -6.05 0.44
N ASP A 45 -12.16 -4.92 -0.17
CA ASP A 45 -12.85 -3.80 0.47
C ASP A 45 -14.27 -3.64 -0.10
N VAL A 46 -14.88 -2.48 0.16
CA VAL A 46 -16.22 -2.13 -0.34
C VAL A 46 -16.33 -2.08 -1.87
N GLU A 47 -15.24 -1.75 -2.58
CA GLU A 47 -15.20 -1.70 -4.05
C GLU A 47 -14.77 -3.03 -4.67
N GLY A 48 -14.31 -3.99 -3.84
CA GLY A 48 -13.96 -5.34 -4.24
C GLY A 48 -12.50 -5.68 -3.96
N PRO A 49 -11.88 -6.58 -4.74
CA PRO A 49 -10.50 -7.01 -4.47
C PRO A 49 -9.50 -5.87 -4.63
N ILE A 50 -8.63 -5.71 -3.63
CA ILE A 50 -7.49 -4.79 -3.68
C ILE A 50 -6.39 -5.44 -4.52
N GLN A 51 -6.62 -5.47 -5.84
CA GLN A 51 -5.73 -6.04 -6.84
C GLN A 51 -5.32 -4.98 -7.85
N ASN A 52 -4.01 -4.75 -7.97
CA ASN A 52 -3.43 -3.76 -8.87
C ASN A 52 -4.05 -2.36 -8.75
N ARG A 53 -4.38 -1.94 -7.52
CA ARG A 53 -4.99 -0.64 -7.27
C ARG A 53 -3.92 0.43 -7.12
N LYS A 54 -4.16 1.58 -7.74
CA LYS A 54 -3.19 2.68 -7.75
C LYS A 54 -3.14 3.37 -6.40
N ILE A 55 -1.93 3.44 -5.86
CA ILE A 55 -1.65 4.13 -4.59
C ILE A 55 -1.70 5.64 -4.84
N GLY A 56 -2.46 6.35 -4.02
CA GLY A 56 -2.45 7.80 -3.95
C GLY A 56 -1.51 8.31 -2.86
N GLN A 57 -1.61 7.73 -1.66
CA GLN A 57 -0.81 8.10 -0.51
C GLN A 57 -0.68 6.91 0.46
N ILE A 58 0.46 6.81 1.14
CA ILE A 58 0.64 5.93 2.29
C ILE A 58 0.99 6.79 3.50
N GLY A 59 0.41 6.47 4.65
CA GLY A 59 0.76 7.04 5.94
C GLY A 59 0.94 5.95 6.99
N TYR A 60 1.57 6.29 8.10
CA TYR A 60 1.67 5.42 9.26
C TYR A 60 1.43 6.19 10.55
N VAL A 61 1.00 5.45 11.57
CA VAL A 61 0.92 5.91 12.95
C VAL A 61 1.71 4.90 13.79
N ALA A 62 2.73 5.38 14.49
CA ALA A 62 3.47 4.53 15.42
C ALA A 62 2.58 4.13 16.61
N SER A 63 2.89 2.98 17.22
CA SER A 63 2.25 2.59 18.48
C SER A 63 2.51 3.66 19.54
N HIS A 64 1.48 4.04 20.26
CA HIS A 64 1.54 5.09 21.27
C HIS A 64 0.55 4.83 22.40
N THR A 65 0.80 5.41 23.56
CA THR A 65 -0.15 5.37 24.68
C THR A 65 -1.21 6.44 24.47
N SER A 66 -2.49 6.05 24.49
CA SER A 66 -3.60 7.00 24.43
C SER A 66 -3.62 7.87 25.68
N SER A 67 -3.62 9.19 25.50
CA SER A 67 -3.73 10.17 26.59
C SER A 67 -5.10 10.15 27.28
N THR A 68 -6.13 9.62 26.62
CA THR A 68 -7.49 9.55 27.16
C THR A 68 -7.75 8.28 27.97
N THR A 69 -7.26 7.13 27.50
CA THR A 69 -7.54 5.83 28.14
C THR A 69 -6.35 5.24 28.89
N GLY A 70 -5.14 5.77 28.68
CA GLY A 70 -3.89 5.22 29.22
C GLY A 70 -3.48 3.87 28.62
N GLN A 71 -4.21 3.37 27.62
CA GLN A 71 -3.93 2.09 26.96
C GLN A 71 -2.96 2.26 25.78
N ILE A 72 -2.21 1.20 25.48
CA ILE A 72 -1.37 1.13 24.28
C ILE A 72 -2.28 0.99 23.06
N VAL A 73 -2.18 1.95 22.15
CA VAL A 73 -2.78 1.90 20.82
C VAL A 73 -1.76 1.26 19.88
N PRO A 74 -2.09 0.14 19.20
CA PRO A 74 -1.19 -0.46 18.22
C PRO A 74 -0.88 0.50 17.06
N GLY A 75 0.28 0.31 16.44
CA GLY A 75 0.63 1.05 15.24
C GLY A 75 -0.28 0.68 14.07
N SER A 76 -0.35 1.53 13.06
CA SER A 76 -1.10 1.24 11.84
C SER A 76 -0.47 1.84 10.60
N ILE A 77 -0.74 1.21 9.46
CA ILE A 77 -0.49 1.77 8.13
C ILE A 77 -1.84 2.09 7.48
N THR A 78 -1.92 3.26 6.86
CA THR A 78 -3.07 3.68 6.07
C THR A 78 -2.64 3.83 4.62
N ILE A 79 -3.38 3.22 3.69
CA ILE A 79 -3.18 3.38 2.25
C ILE A 79 -4.44 4.03 1.67
N ASN A 80 -4.27 5.21 1.09
CA ASN A 80 -5.29 5.91 0.33
C ASN A 80 -5.10 5.58 -1.15
N PHE A 81 -6.12 5.03 -1.78
CA PHE A 81 -6.12 4.73 -3.21
C PHE A 81 -6.60 5.94 -4.01
N THR A 82 -6.23 6.01 -5.29
CA THR A 82 -6.63 7.14 -6.15
C THR A 82 -8.13 7.16 -6.49
N ASP A 83 -8.84 6.06 -6.24
CA ASP A 83 -10.30 5.97 -6.36
C ASP A 83 -11.05 6.49 -5.11
N GLY A 84 -10.31 6.95 -4.10
CA GLY A 84 -10.88 7.53 -2.88
C GLY A 84 -11.14 6.52 -1.76
N THR A 85 -10.95 5.23 -2.01
CA THR A 85 -11.02 4.22 -0.94
C THR A 85 -9.77 4.23 -0.06
N VAL A 86 -9.92 3.67 1.14
CA VAL A 86 -8.87 3.63 2.15
C VAL A 86 -8.85 2.26 2.81
N ILE A 87 -7.65 1.72 3.01
CA ILE A 87 -7.43 0.55 3.86
C ILE A 87 -6.51 0.93 5.02
N VAL A 88 -6.85 0.42 6.21
CA VAL A 88 -6.07 0.55 7.43
C VAL A 88 -5.63 -0.84 7.87
N ALA A 89 -4.33 -1.03 8.00
CA ALA A 89 -3.71 -2.23 8.56
C ALA A 89 -3.21 -1.90 9.96
N VAL A 90 -3.86 -2.42 10.99
CA VAL A 90 -3.47 -2.26 12.39
C VAL A 90 -2.57 -3.40 12.81
N ASP A 91 -1.40 -3.08 13.38
CA ASP A 91 -0.39 -4.05 13.79
C ASP A 91 -0.96 -5.04 14.82
N GLY A 92 -0.74 -6.34 14.59
CA GLY A 92 -1.21 -7.41 15.47
C GLY A 92 -2.73 -7.68 15.41
N VAL A 93 -3.49 -6.89 14.65
CA VAL A 93 -4.92 -7.11 14.39
C VAL A 93 -5.12 -7.58 12.95
N ASN A 94 -4.54 -6.86 12.00
CA ASN A 94 -4.59 -7.19 10.59
C ASN A 94 -3.31 -7.89 10.17
N ASN A 95 -3.47 -9.08 9.59
CA ASN A 95 -2.39 -9.81 8.94
C ASN A 95 -2.56 -9.66 7.44
N TYR A 96 -1.98 -8.58 6.91
CA TYR A 96 -1.96 -8.30 5.48
C TYR A 96 -0.55 -8.38 4.93
N TRP A 97 -0.45 -8.71 3.66
CA TRP A 97 0.79 -8.74 2.90
C TRP A 97 0.60 -7.98 1.58
N TYR A 98 1.66 -7.40 1.03
CA TYR A 98 1.57 -6.61 -0.18
C TYR A 98 2.59 -7.00 -1.25
N SER A 99 2.24 -6.67 -2.49
CA SER A 99 3.17 -6.62 -3.62
C SER A 99 2.97 -5.32 -4.40
N LEU A 100 4.06 -4.67 -4.78
CA LEU A 100 4.03 -3.45 -5.59
C LEU A 100 4.32 -3.75 -7.06
N GLN A 101 3.70 -2.96 -7.95
CA GLN A 101 3.96 -2.99 -9.38
C GLN A 101 4.00 -1.57 -9.94
N GLY A 102 5.04 -1.24 -10.70
CA GLY A 102 5.11 0.04 -11.41
C GLY A 102 4.12 0.11 -12.58
N ILE A 103 3.47 1.27 -12.75
CA ILE A 103 2.60 1.56 -13.90
C ILE A 103 3.46 2.11 -15.02
N ILE A 104 3.71 1.33 -16.08
CA ILE A 104 4.60 1.71 -17.19
C ILE A 104 4.19 3.08 -17.76
N PHE A 105 5.17 3.97 -17.90
CA PHE A 105 4.97 5.25 -18.56
C PHE A 105 4.69 5.02 -20.05
N GLN A 106 3.50 5.40 -20.52
CA GLN A 106 3.15 5.38 -21.94
C GLN A 106 3.24 6.80 -22.51
N PRO A 107 4.25 7.13 -23.32
CA PRO A 107 4.32 8.43 -23.97
C PRO A 107 3.12 8.60 -24.91
N ARG A 108 2.47 9.77 -24.85
CA ARG A 108 1.41 10.12 -25.79
C ARG A 108 2.00 10.15 -27.20
N ARG A 109 1.62 9.18 -28.03
CA ARG A 109 1.90 9.25 -29.47
C ARG A 109 0.92 10.24 -30.07
N PHE A 110 1.35 11.48 -30.27
CA PHE A 110 0.67 12.35 -31.22
C PHE A 110 0.89 11.70 -32.59
N GLY A 111 -0.19 11.16 -33.18
CA GLY A 111 -0.10 10.58 -34.51
C GLY A 111 0.48 11.59 -35.47
N GLY A 112 1.63 11.26 -36.06
CA GLY A 112 2.19 12.03 -37.16
C GLY A 112 1.19 11.98 -38.31
N MET A 113 0.69 13.15 -38.70
CA MET A 113 0.26 13.40 -40.07
C MET A 113 1.50 13.65 -40.91
#